data_AF-A0A7W2ARG3-F1
#
_entry.id   AF-A0A7W2ARG3-F1
#
_cell.length_a   1.000
_cell.length_b   1.000
_cell.length_c   1.000
_cell.angle_alpha   90.00
_cell.angle_beta   90.00
_cell.angle_gamma   90.00
#
_symmetry.space_group_name_H-M   'P 1'
#
loop_
_entity.id
_entity.type
_entity.pdbx_description
1 polymer ?
#
loop_
_entity_poly.entity_id
_entity_poly.type
_entity_poly.pdbx_seq_one_letter_code
_entity_poly.pdbx_strand_id
1 'polypeptide(L)'
;MEAFVVRILAAVLAATLLAVVVSVLPELSANRNGQGEHLPVFKDESTMKLTRERVVDFILDQEIQMSLKRIDFYNYKVFLELDSAGLAKPAVSKELVRIICRMLEQTENVGEVQVLVHAISGESLLVEAKKSDLQGKGLKLLKALSDEEILEQVFKTTWFSSHTHSNEGKQW
;
A
#
# COMPACT_ATOMS: atom_id res chain seq x y z
N MET A 1 -34.63 59.26 -0.11
CA MET A 1 -33.21 58.86 -0.26
C MET A 1 -32.98 57.39 0.07
N GLU A 2 -33.65 56.83 1.08
CA GLU A 2 -33.49 55.42 1.50
C GLU A 2 -33.73 54.39 0.38
N ALA A 3 -34.79 54.53 -0.40
CA ALA A 3 -35.11 53.60 -1.48
C ALA A 3 -34.05 53.55 -2.60
N PHE A 4 -33.28 54.62 -2.79
CA PHE A 4 -32.21 54.67 -3.78
C PHE A 4 -30.95 53.93 -3.28
N VAL A 5 -30.60 54.13 -2.00
CA VAL A 5 -29.48 53.44 -1.34
C VAL A 5 -29.71 51.93 -1.30
N VAL A 6 -30.94 51.50 -0.98
CA VAL A 6 -31.31 50.07 -0.94
C VAL A 6 -31.18 49.42 -2.32
N ARG A 7 -31.58 50.11 -3.40
CA ARG A 7 -31.47 49.60 -4.77
C ARG A 7 -30.02 49.48 -5.24
N ILE A 8 -29.17 50.44 -4.90
CA ILE A 8 -27.74 50.38 -5.22
C ILE A 8 -27.08 49.23 -4.45
N LEU A 9 -27.36 49.10 -3.16
CA LEU A 9 -26.77 48.03 -2.35
C LEU A 9 -27.18 46.64 -2.86
N ALA A 10 -28.45 46.47 -3.24
CA ALA A 10 -28.96 45.24 -3.84
C ALA A 10 -28.28 44.91 -5.17
N ALA A 11 -28.06 45.91 -6.03
CA ALA A 11 -27.36 45.72 -7.30
C ALA A 11 -25.88 45.32 -7.09
N VAL A 12 -25.21 45.93 -6.10
CA VAL A 12 -23.82 45.58 -5.75
C VAL A 12 -23.74 44.16 -5.20
N LEU A 13 -24.67 43.77 -4.31
CA LEU A 13 -24.75 42.41 -3.76
C LEU A 13 -25.03 41.37 -4.85
N ALA A 14 -25.92 41.67 -5.78
CA ALA A 14 -26.22 40.79 -6.91
C ALA A 14 -24.99 40.61 -7.81
N ALA A 15 -24.26 41.69 -8.10
CA ALA A 15 -23.06 41.66 -8.93
C ALA A 15 -21.90 40.87 -8.26
N THR A 16 -21.71 41.03 -6.95
CA THR A 16 -20.68 40.28 -6.22
C THR A 16 -21.00 38.79 -6.13
N LEU A 17 -22.25 38.42 -5.86
CA LEU A 17 -22.69 37.03 -5.91
C LEU A 17 -22.49 36.41 -7.29
N LEU A 18 -22.82 37.15 -8.35
CA LEU A 18 -22.62 36.68 -9.73
C LEU A 18 -21.13 36.45 -10.03
N ALA A 19 -20.25 37.37 -9.61
CA ALA A 19 -18.81 37.26 -9.79
C ALA A 19 -18.23 36.04 -9.05
N VAL A 20 -18.70 35.76 -7.83
CA VAL A 20 -18.29 34.57 -7.07
C VAL A 20 -18.71 33.29 -7.79
N VAL A 21 -19.94 33.22 -8.30
CA VAL A 21 -20.41 32.03 -9.05
C VAL A 21 -19.59 31.82 -10.33
N VAL A 22 -19.32 32.89 -11.08
CA VAL A 22 -18.51 32.82 -12.31
C VAL A 22 -17.06 32.45 -12.01
N SER A 23 -16.51 32.86 -10.87
CA SER A 23 -15.16 32.51 -10.45
C SER A 23 -14.99 31.02 -10.08
N VAL A 24 -16.07 30.32 -9.71
CA VAL A 24 -16.03 28.89 -9.30
C VAL A 24 -16.30 27.93 -10.47
N LEU A 25 -16.92 28.40 -11.55
CA LEU A 25 -17.13 27.59 -12.77
C LEU A 25 -15.86 27.08 -13.46
N PRO A 26 -14.73 27.83 -13.57
CA PRO A 26 -13.52 27.31 -14.22
C PRO A 26 -12.87 26.14 -13.47
N GLU A 27 -13.01 26.04 -12.14
CA GLU A 27 -12.48 24.90 -11.36
C GLU A 27 -13.25 23.60 -11.61
N LEU A 28 -14.55 23.67 -11.89
CA LEU A 28 -15.37 22.51 -12.25
C LEU A 28 -15.20 22.08 -13.71
N SER A 29 -14.79 23.00 -14.58
CA SER A 29 -14.59 22.74 -16.01
C SER A 29 -13.16 22.27 -16.35
N ALA A 30 -12.18 22.63 -15.53
CA ALA A 30 -10.78 22.21 -15.71
C ALA A 30 -10.55 20.70 -15.51
N ASN A 31 -11.48 19.99 -14.86
CA ASN A 31 -11.35 18.55 -14.59
C ASN A 31 -11.99 17.65 -15.66
N ARG A 32 -12.44 18.20 -16.80
CA ARG A 32 -13.19 17.45 -17.82
C ARG A 32 -12.61 17.48 -19.24
N ASN A 33 -11.57 18.27 -19.50
CA ASN A 33 -10.88 18.28 -20.80
C ASN A 33 -9.43 17.85 -20.62
N GLY A 34 -9.14 16.60 -21.00
CA GLY A 34 -7.77 16.15 -21.22
C GLY A 34 -7.08 16.99 -22.29
N GLN A 35 -5.74 16.99 -22.20
CA GLN A 35 -4.75 17.59 -23.11
C GLN A 35 -4.49 19.10 -22.93
N GLY A 36 -3.64 19.38 -21.95
CA GLY A 36 -2.64 20.43 -22.01
C GLY A 36 -1.37 19.87 -21.39
N GLU A 37 -0.34 19.65 -22.20
CA GLU A 37 0.98 19.19 -21.78
C GLU A 37 1.58 20.13 -20.73
N HIS A 38 1.41 19.79 -19.47
CA HIS A 38 2.33 20.14 -18.41
C HIS A 38 2.74 18.83 -17.76
N LEU A 39 3.79 18.22 -18.30
CA LEU A 39 4.52 17.16 -17.60
C LEU A 39 5.16 17.82 -16.36
N PRO A 40 4.71 17.51 -15.13
CA PRO A 40 5.50 17.86 -13.97
C PRO A 40 6.85 17.13 -14.11
N VAL A 41 7.94 17.89 -14.06
CA VAL A 41 9.33 17.38 -14.13
C VAL A 41 9.65 16.47 -12.93
N PHE A 42 8.81 16.50 -11.90
CA PHE A 42 8.77 15.50 -10.85
C PHE A 42 7.69 14.48 -11.23
N LYS A 43 8.13 13.26 -11.59
CA LYS A 43 7.23 12.11 -11.51
C LYS A 43 6.71 12.10 -10.08
N ASP A 44 5.43 12.40 -9.86
CA ASP A 44 4.76 11.85 -8.69
C ASP A 44 5.08 10.35 -8.76
N GLU A 45 5.80 9.84 -7.77
CA GLU A 45 5.79 8.41 -7.51
C GLU A 45 4.33 8.10 -7.28
N SER A 46 3.63 7.68 -8.35
CA SER A 46 2.19 7.57 -8.36
C SER A 46 1.83 6.42 -7.45
N THR A 47 1.68 6.73 -6.17
CA THR A 47 1.32 5.78 -5.14
C THR A 47 -0.01 5.19 -5.53
N MET A 48 -0.03 3.88 -5.76
CA MET A 48 -1.19 3.19 -6.27
C MET A 48 -2.17 2.97 -5.12
N LYS A 49 -3.46 3.24 -5.36
CA LYS A 49 -4.52 2.83 -4.43
C LYS A 49 -4.89 1.37 -4.68
N LEU A 50 -4.63 0.51 -3.71
CA LEU A 50 -4.94 -0.91 -3.78
C LEU A 50 -6.44 -1.14 -3.53
N THR A 51 -7.08 -1.93 -4.38
CA THR A 51 -8.47 -2.38 -4.17
C THR A 51 -8.49 -3.90 -4.05
N ARG A 52 -9.59 -4.48 -3.55
CA ARG A 52 -9.71 -5.94 -3.43
C ARG A 52 -9.59 -6.64 -4.79
N GLU A 53 -10.04 -5.98 -5.84
CA GLU A 53 -10.02 -6.51 -7.20
C GLU A 53 -8.62 -6.44 -7.81
N ARG A 54 -7.78 -5.50 -7.38
CA ARG A 54 -6.45 -5.23 -7.95
C ARG A 54 -5.28 -5.73 -7.09
N VAL A 55 -5.57 -6.26 -5.90
CA VAL A 55 -4.54 -6.75 -4.97
C VAL A 55 -3.75 -7.92 -5.56
N VAL A 56 -4.43 -8.80 -6.30
CA VAL A 56 -3.83 -9.95 -6.96
C VAL A 56 -2.93 -9.49 -8.10
N ASP A 57 -3.44 -8.61 -8.98
CA ASP A 57 -2.68 -8.07 -10.12
C ASP A 57 -1.40 -7.36 -9.66
N PHE A 58 -1.50 -6.55 -8.61
CA PHE A 58 -0.36 -5.86 -8.02
C PHE A 58 0.73 -6.83 -7.54
N ILE A 59 0.32 -7.98 -6.99
CA ILE A 59 1.23 -9.00 -6.51
C ILE A 59 1.87 -9.79 -7.64
N LEU A 60 1.11 -10.10 -8.68
CA LEU A 60 1.62 -10.80 -9.85
C LEU A 60 2.66 -9.96 -10.62
N ASP A 61 2.53 -8.64 -10.62
CA ASP A 61 3.49 -7.70 -11.24
C ASP A 61 4.85 -7.66 -10.53
N GLN A 62 4.96 -8.21 -9.30
CA GLN A 62 6.22 -8.17 -8.54
C GLN A 62 7.20 -9.29 -8.86
N GLU A 63 6.87 -10.20 -9.78
CA GLU A 63 7.69 -11.37 -10.13
C GLU A 63 8.14 -12.15 -8.87
N ILE A 64 7.17 -12.71 -8.17
CA ILE A 64 7.38 -13.45 -6.93
C ILE A 64 7.86 -14.88 -7.27
N GLN A 65 8.95 -15.31 -6.65
CA GLN A 65 9.54 -16.66 -6.77
C GLN A 65 8.85 -17.66 -5.83
N MET A 66 8.34 -17.19 -4.70
CA MET A 66 7.47 -17.96 -3.81
C MET A 66 6.07 -18.20 -4.43
N SER A 67 5.45 -19.33 -4.07
CA SER A 67 4.10 -19.63 -4.53
C SER A 67 3.06 -18.94 -3.65
N LEU A 68 2.19 -18.13 -4.24
CA LEU A 68 1.08 -17.48 -3.53
C LEU A 68 -0.06 -18.48 -3.28
N LYS A 69 -0.38 -18.74 -2.02
CA LYS A 69 -1.52 -19.57 -1.59
C LYS A 69 -2.78 -18.75 -1.38
N ARG A 70 -2.64 -17.61 -0.70
CA ARG A 70 -3.76 -16.76 -0.31
C ARG A 70 -3.35 -15.31 -0.23
N ILE A 71 -4.28 -14.44 -0.59
CA ILE A 71 -4.14 -13.00 -0.46
C ILE A 71 -5.46 -12.41 0.02
N ASP A 72 -5.39 -11.56 1.04
CA ASP A 72 -6.54 -10.80 1.52
C ASP A 72 -6.19 -9.33 1.68
N PHE A 73 -7.15 -8.47 1.38
CA PHE A 73 -7.06 -7.04 1.63
C PHE A 73 -8.30 -6.53 2.37
N TYR A 74 -8.07 -6.07 3.61
CA TYR A 74 -9.14 -5.58 4.49
C TYR A 74 -8.61 -4.53 5.45
N ASN A 75 -9.38 -3.46 5.71
CA ASN A 75 -9.04 -2.40 6.66
C ASN A 75 -7.60 -1.88 6.56
N TYR A 76 -7.14 -1.56 5.35
CA TYR A 76 -5.77 -1.06 5.09
C TYR A 76 -4.66 -2.08 5.43
N LYS A 77 -5.03 -3.35 5.58
CA LYS A 77 -4.11 -4.45 5.89
C LYS A 77 -4.11 -5.46 4.76
N VAL A 78 -2.91 -5.84 4.32
CA VAL A 78 -2.70 -6.93 3.36
C VAL A 78 -2.20 -8.16 4.11
N PHE A 79 -2.84 -9.30 3.88
CA PHE A 79 -2.34 -10.60 4.32
C PHE A 79 -1.93 -11.42 3.10
N LEU A 80 -0.72 -11.98 3.15
CA LEU A 80 -0.17 -12.90 2.16
C LEU A 80 0.16 -14.22 2.83
N GLU A 81 -0.28 -15.31 2.22
CA GLU A 81 0.17 -16.66 2.56
C GLU A 81 0.98 -17.21 1.38
N LEU A 82 2.24 -17.54 1.64
CA LEU A 82 3.24 -17.94 0.66
C LEU A 82 3.82 -19.30 1.01
N ASP A 83 4.25 -20.03 -0.01
CA ASP A 83 5.10 -21.20 0.12
C ASP A 83 6.51 -20.87 -0.36
N SER A 84 7.53 -21.24 0.42
CA SER A 84 8.92 -20.93 0.08
C SER A 84 9.40 -21.64 -1.19
N ALA A 85 8.67 -22.62 -1.70
CA ALA A 85 8.98 -23.36 -2.93
C ALA A 85 10.41 -23.93 -2.97
N GLY A 86 11.01 -24.19 -1.80
CA GLY A 86 12.38 -24.71 -1.67
C GLY A 86 13.48 -23.66 -1.79
N LEU A 87 13.13 -22.37 -1.77
CA LEU A 87 14.09 -21.27 -1.69
C LEU A 87 14.91 -21.34 -0.39
N ALA A 88 16.20 -21.03 -0.50
CA ALA A 88 17.08 -20.89 0.65
C ALA A 88 16.70 -19.66 1.50
N LYS A 89 16.99 -19.71 2.81
CA LYS A 89 16.66 -18.62 3.76
C LYS A 89 17.03 -17.21 3.26
N PRO A 90 18.24 -16.95 2.71
CA PRO A 90 18.59 -15.61 2.24
C PRO A 90 17.71 -15.12 1.08
N ALA A 91 17.30 -16.03 0.19
CA ALA A 91 16.42 -15.71 -0.93
C ALA A 91 15.00 -15.38 -0.44
N VAL A 92 14.49 -16.15 0.52
CA VAL A 92 13.20 -15.87 1.17
C VAL A 92 13.24 -14.51 1.87
N SER A 93 14.28 -14.23 2.64
CA SER A 93 14.42 -12.95 3.37
C SER A 93 14.42 -11.76 2.41
N LYS A 94 15.24 -11.83 1.35
CA LYS A 94 15.30 -10.80 0.31
C LYS A 94 13.95 -10.55 -0.35
N GLU A 95 13.23 -11.62 -0.65
CA GLU A 95 11.94 -11.53 -1.31
C GLU A 95 10.87 -10.93 -0.39
N LEU A 96 10.84 -11.33 0.88
CA LEU A 96 9.93 -10.77 1.88
C LEU A 96 10.14 -9.28 2.07
N VAL A 97 11.39 -8.84 2.24
CA VAL A 97 11.72 -7.41 2.36
C VAL A 97 11.26 -6.66 1.12
N ARG A 98 11.54 -7.18 -0.08
CA ARG A 98 11.12 -6.56 -1.34
C ARG A 98 9.60 -6.37 -1.41
N ILE A 99 8.83 -7.42 -1.13
CA ILE A 99 7.36 -7.40 -1.22
C ILE A 99 6.79 -6.42 -0.19
N ILE A 100 7.23 -6.52 1.06
CA ILE A 100 6.75 -5.70 2.17
C ILE A 100 7.04 -4.22 1.91
N CYS A 101 8.29 -3.88 1.58
CA CYS A 101 8.67 -2.49 1.32
C CYS A 101 7.90 -1.92 0.13
N ARG A 102 7.81 -2.65 -1.00
CA ARG A 102 7.04 -2.19 -2.15
C ARG A 102 5.56 -1.95 -1.80
N MET A 103 4.93 -2.86 -1.06
CA MET A 103 3.54 -2.65 -0.62
C MET A 103 3.39 -1.38 0.20
N LEU A 104 4.22 -1.18 1.21
CA LEU A 104 4.08 -0.06 2.14
C LEU A 104 4.47 1.29 1.52
N GLU A 105 5.44 1.30 0.60
CA GLU A 105 5.95 2.51 -0.06
C GLU A 105 5.12 2.88 -1.29
N GLN A 106 4.78 1.91 -2.14
CA GLN A 106 4.14 2.17 -3.43
C GLN A 106 2.62 2.18 -3.37
N THR A 107 2.03 1.93 -2.20
CA THR A 107 0.57 2.04 -2.02
C THR A 107 0.18 3.05 -0.95
N GLU A 108 -0.86 3.82 -1.25
CA GLU A 108 -1.34 4.88 -0.36
C GLU A 108 -2.08 4.31 0.85
N ASN A 109 -2.89 3.30 0.59
CA ASN A 109 -3.90 2.79 1.50
C ASN A 109 -3.55 1.42 2.11
N VAL A 110 -2.27 1.06 2.12
CA VAL A 110 -1.78 -0.05 2.95
C VAL A 110 -1.03 0.53 4.13
N GLY A 111 -1.55 0.28 5.32
CA GLY A 111 -0.93 0.64 6.59
C GLY A 111 -0.15 -0.51 7.23
N GLU A 112 -0.53 -1.75 6.94
CA GLU A 112 0.07 -2.96 7.51
C GLU A 112 0.13 -4.09 6.48
N VAL A 113 1.23 -4.83 6.47
CA VAL A 113 1.44 -6.03 5.67
C VAL A 113 1.77 -7.18 6.60
N GLN A 114 1.10 -8.30 6.42
CA GLN A 114 1.39 -9.56 7.10
C GLN A 114 1.69 -10.62 6.07
N VAL A 115 2.80 -11.32 6.25
CA VAL A 115 3.23 -12.39 5.34
C VAL A 115 3.48 -13.65 6.16
N LEU A 116 2.71 -14.69 5.90
CA LEU A 116 2.93 -16.03 6.42
C LEU A 116 3.63 -16.87 5.34
N VAL A 117 4.85 -17.32 5.61
CA VAL A 117 5.61 -18.21 4.72
C VAL A 117 5.66 -19.59 5.32
N HIS A 118 5.28 -20.60 4.54
CA HIS A 118 5.46 -22.00 4.87
C HIS A 118 6.75 -22.51 4.22
N ALA A 119 7.67 -23.03 5.02
CA ALA A 119 8.88 -23.67 4.53
C ALA A 119 8.69 -25.17 4.37
N ILE A 120 9.40 -25.76 3.40
CA ILE A 120 9.42 -27.22 3.16
C ILE A 120 9.90 -27.99 4.40
N SER A 121 10.74 -27.38 5.25
CA SER A 121 11.20 -27.97 6.52
C SER A 121 10.10 -28.15 7.57
N GLY A 122 8.88 -27.67 7.33
CA GLY A 122 7.77 -27.70 8.30
C GLY A 122 7.77 -26.51 9.27
N GLU A 123 8.74 -25.62 9.15
CA GLU A 123 8.75 -24.32 9.84
C GLU A 123 7.91 -23.31 9.08
N SER A 124 7.21 -22.43 9.79
CA SER A 124 6.48 -21.32 9.22
C SER A 124 6.94 -20.01 9.84
N LEU A 125 7.05 -18.97 9.03
CA LEU A 125 7.48 -17.63 9.43
C LEU A 125 6.34 -16.66 9.19
N LEU A 126 5.89 -15.96 10.24
CA LEU A 126 5.03 -14.80 10.12
C LEU A 126 5.88 -13.54 10.24
N VAL A 127 5.74 -12.64 9.27
CA VAL A 127 6.31 -11.31 9.27
C VAL A 127 5.18 -10.29 9.31
N GLU A 128 5.20 -9.39 10.28
CA GLU A 128 4.26 -8.28 10.40
C GLU A 128 5.03 -6.96 10.28
N ALA A 129 4.60 -6.10 9.37
CA ALA A 129 5.25 -4.83 9.09
C ALA A 129 4.21 -3.72 8.91
N LYS A 130 4.47 -2.55 9.52
CA LYS A 130 3.62 -1.36 9.44
C LYS A 130 4.33 -0.25 8.69
N LYS A 131 3.54 0.65 8.09
CA LYS A 131 4.06 1.84 7.40
C LYS A 131 4.90 2.73 8.33
N SER A 132 4.56 2.77 9.61
CA SER A 132 5.33 3.47 10.66
C SER A 132 6.74 2.90 10.87
N ASP A 133 6.94 1.61 10.63
CA ASP A 133 8.21 0.93 10.90
C ASP A 133 9.28 1.39 9.89
N LEU A 134 8.87 1.69 8.65
CA LEU A 134 9.72 2.26 7.61
C LEU A 134 10.02 3.75 7.85
N GLN A 135 9.03 4.52 8.30
CA GLN A 135 9.18 5.96 8.55
C GLN A 135 10.05 6.25 9.77
N GLY A 136 9.94 5.45 10.84
CA GLY A 136 10.64 5.67 12.11
C GLY A 136 12.15 5.39 12.06
N LYS A 137 12.61 4.51 11.17
CA LYS A 137 14.03 4.15 11.04
C LYS A 137 14.71 4.81 9.83
N GLY A 138 13.95 5.33 8.87
CA GLY A 138 14.46 6.06 7.72
C GLY A 138 15.12 5.16 6.66
N LEU A 139 14.84 5.45 5.38
CA LEU A 139 15.36 4.73 4.19
C LEU A 139 16.89 4.55 4.15
N LYS A 140 17.65 5.37 4.89
CA LYS A 140 19.12 5.25 4.99
C LYS A 140 19.56 4.05 5.83
N LEU A 141 18.83 3.71 6.90
CA LEU A 141 19.12 2.56 7.75
C LEU A 141 18.80 1.25 7.01
N LEU A 142 17.70 1.21 6.25
CA LEU A 142 17.36 0.04 5.43
C LEU A 142 18.44 -0.28 4.37
N LYS A 143 19.13 0.72 3.84
CA LYS A 143 20.23 0.51 2.86
C LYS A 143 21.52 -0.02 3.48
N ALA A 144 21.68 0.07 4.80
CA ALA A 144 22.89 -0.37 5.50
C ALA A 144 22.75 -1.78 6.11
N LEU A 145 21.53 -2.28 6.21
CA LEU A 145 21.21 -3.59 6.79
C LEU A 145 21.07 -4.64 5.68
N SER A 146 21.41 -5.88 6.01
CA SER A 146 21.04 -7.03 5.18
C SER A 146 19.54 -7.32 5.26
N ASP A 147 19.00 -8.03 4.28
CA ASP A 147 17.57 -8.37 4.25
C ASP A 147 17.13 -9.16 5.50
N GLU A 148 18.00 -10.03 6.03
CA GLU A 148 17.75 -10.78 7.27
C GLU A 148 17.68 -9.84 8.48
N GLU A 149 18.61 -8.89 8.60
CA GLU A 149 18.60 -7.90 9.67
C GLU A 149 17.39 -6.96 9.57
N ILE A 150 16.93 -6.64 8.36
CA ILE A 150 15.70 -5.85 8.18
C ILE A 150 14.50 -6.63 8.75
N LEU A 151 14.35 -7.91 8.39
CA LEU A 151 13.27 -8.73 8.92
C LEU A 151 13.31 -8.83 10.46
N GLU A 152 14.49 -9.00 11.04
CA GLU A 152 14.63 -9.22 12.49
C GLU A 152 14.56 -7.93 13.31
N GLN A 153 15.11 -6.82 12.81
CA GLN A 153 15.23 -5.58 13.58
C GLN A 153 14.14 -4.56 13.25
N VAL A 154 13.59 -4.55 12.04
CA VAL A 154 12.61 -3.54 11.59
C VAL A 154 11.20 -4.09 11.69
N PHE A 155 10.99 -5.33 11.24
CA PHE A 155 9.68 -5.97 11.26
C PHE A 155 9.52 -6.90 12.44
N LYS A 156 8.27 -7.24 12.76
CA LYS A 156 7.98 -8.22 13.80
C LYS A 156 7.93 -9.61 13.16
N THR A 157 8.86 -10.47 13.55
CA THR A 157 8.95 -11.85 13.06
C THR A 157 8.50 -12.84 14.14
N THR A 158 7.80 -13.90 13.73
CA THR A 158 7.38 -14.98 14.62
C THR A 158 7.51 -16.31 13.90
N TRP A 159 8.23 -17.25 14.51
CA TRP A 159 8.47 -18.58 13.97
C TRP A 159 7.51 -19.60 14.60
N PHE A 160 7.01 -20.50 13.77
CA PHE A 160 6.16 -21.61 14.19
C PHE A 160 6.75 -22.92 13.67
N SER A 161 6.82 -23.93 14.53
CA SER A 161 7.17 -25.29 14.10
C SER A 161 5.86 -26.05 13.92
N SER A 162 5.45 -26.34 12.69
CA SER A 162 4.31 -27.22 12.47
C SER A 162 4.75 -28.66 12.70
N HIS A 163 4.74 -29.12 13.96
CA HIS A 163 4.73 -30.54 14.25
C HIS A 163 3.35 -31.04 13.83
N THR A 164 3.20 -31.39 12.56
CA THR A 164 2.04 -32.14 12.11
C THR A 164 2.08 -33.48 12.84
N HIS A 165 1.21 -33.61 13.84
CA HIS A 165 0.84 -34.88 14.42
C HIS A 165 0.33 -35.75 13.26
N SER A 166 1.23 -36.54 12.67
CA SER A 166 0.89 -37.70 11.86
C SER A 166 0.15 -38.65 12.79
N ASN A 167 -1.15 -38.42 12.93
CA ASN A 167 -2.06 -39.38 13.51
C ASN A 167 -2.10 -40.53 12.51
N GLU A 168 -1.18 -41.48 12.71
CA GLU A 168 -1.18 -42.78 12.07
C GLU A 168 -2.61 -43.30 12.11
N GLY A 169 -3.25 -43.29 10.95
CA GLY A 169 -4.50 -44.00 10.74
C GLY A 169 -4.24 -45.45 11.12
N LYS A 170 -4.72 -45.86 12.29
CA LYS A 170 -4.94 -47.25 12.65
C LYS A 170 -5.67 -47.90 11.48
N GLN A 171 -4.95 -48.74 10.75
CA GLN A 171 -5.54 -49.71 9.85
C GLN A 171 -6.44 -50.64 10.68
N TRP A 172 -7.56 -51.00 10.06
CA TRP A 172 -8.65 -51.81 10.59
C TRP A 172 -8.18 -53.24 10.89
#